data_AF-A0A917WWC4-F1
#
_entry.id   AF-A0A917WWC4-F1
#
_cell.length_a   1.000
_cell.length_b   1.000
_cell.length_c   1.000
_cell.angle_alpha   90.00
_cell.angle_beta   90.00
_cell.angle_gamma   90.00
#
_symmetry.space_group_name_H-M   'P 1'
#
loop_
_entity.id
_entity.type
_entity.pdbx_description
1 polymer ?
#
loop_
_entity_poly.entity_id
_entity_poly.type
_entity_poly.pdbx_seq_one_letter_code
_entity_poly.pdbx_strand_id
1 'polypeptide(L)'
;MNHPLRLAGLGAAALLLAGSVTTVLVMRGADAATETLLSQGRPATSSSVESASLGAAQAFDGNGGTRWGSLEGVDPQWIRVDLGATYAITHVNLAWEAAYGKAYRIQTSPDGNAWTDIYSTTSGDGGTDDLTGLSGTGRYVRLYGTARGTQWGYSLWELKVYGNPAAGPSSSASASPSVSPSPSRSASASPSPSRSSSSSPVPGKDLTDPRKKDIAMQLVSSAENSSLDWKAQYKYIEDIGDGRGYTAGIIGFCSGTGDMLELVELYTQRVPGNVLARFLPALRTVNGTDSHAGLDGFVPAWRTAASDPQFTRAQDDERDRVYFNPSVQQAKADGLRALGQFIYYDAIVMHGPGNSGVSFGGIRKAALAKAKPPAQGGDEATYLHAFLDARVAAMKTEEAHSDTSRVDTAQRVFLNNRNFDLNPPLSWKVYGDPFTIPA
;
A
#
# COMPACT_ATOMS: atom_id res chain seq x y z
N MET A 1 85.45 -5.62 22.11
CA MET A 1 86.03 -5.20 23.40
C MET A 1 85.46 -3.84 23.77
N ASN A 2 84.83 -3.77 24.95
CA ASN A 2 84.55 -2.60 25.78
C ASN A 2 83.79 -1.38 25.21
N HIS A 3 82.50 -1.30 25.59
CA HIS A 3 81.77 -0.09 26.05
C HIS A 3 82.67 0.89 26.84
N PRO A 4 82.41 2.23 26.92
CA PRO A 4 81.21 2.82 27.58
C PRO A 4 80.74 4.19 26.99
N LEU A 5 79.50 4.68 27.16
CA LEU A 5 78.66 5.06 28.32
C LEU A 5 79.01 6.42 28.97
N ARG A 6 77.96 7.26 29.14
CA ARG A 6 77.70 8.40 30.06
C ARG A 6 77.77 9.80 29.44
N LEU A 7 76.71 10.64 29.44
CA LEU A 7 75.82 11.24 30.46
C LEU A 7 76.39 12.53 31.11
N ALA A 8 75.50 13.53 31.27
CA ALA A 8 75.62 14.88 31.88
C ALA A 8 76.09 16.00 30.91
N GLY A 9 75.51 17.20 30.86
CA GLY A 9 74.42 17.84 31.59
C GLY A 9 74.57 19.37 31.54
N LEU A 10 73.43 20.09 31.45
CA LEU A 10 73.18 21.49 31.86
C LEU A 10 73.70 22.67 31.00
N GLY A 11 72.78 23.60 30.69
CA GLY A 11 73.10 24.98 30.29
C GLY A 11 71.97 25.69 29.53
N ALA A 12 71.04 26.31 30.26
CA ALA A 12 69.90 27.06 29.73
C ALA A 12 70.29 28.44 29.17
N ALA A 13 69.65 28.88 28.07
CA ALA A 13 69.44 30.30 27.76
C ALA A 13 68.20 30.46 26.86
N ALA A 14 67.26 31.25 27.36
CA ALA A 14 65.98 31.54 26.74
C ALA A 14 66.13 32.48 25.53
N LEU A 15 65.34 32.23 24.47
CA LEU A 15 64.93 33.27 23.54
C LEU A 15 63.46 33.06 23.16
N LEU A 16 62.63 34.01 23.56
CA LEU A 16 61.25 34.15 23.13
C LEU A 16 61.21 34.46 21.62
N LEU A 17 60.57 33.58 20.84
CA LEU A 17 59.91 33.99 19.60
C LEU A 17 58.48 33.45 19.57
N ALA A 18 57.58 34.37 19.30
CA ALA A 18 56.15 34.20 19.28
C ALA A 18 55.68 33.25 18.18
N GLY A 19 54.78 32.35 18.58
CA GLY A 19 53.50 32.13 17.91
C GLY A 19 53.52 31.88 16.40
N SER A 20 53.55 30.61 16.03
CA SER A 20 52.65 30.05 15.02
C SER A 20 52.46 28.58 15.35
N VAL A 21 51.44 28.26 16.14
CA VAL A 21 50.95 26.89 16.27
C VAL A 21 50.26 26.58 14.95
N THR A 22 50.98 25.97 14.02
CA THR A 22 50.34 25.26 12.91
C THR A 22 49.67 24.05 13.54
N THR A 23 48.39 24.18 13.87
CA THR A 23 47.55 23.02 14.16
C THR A 23 47.56 22.18 12.90
N VAL A 24 48.37 21.11 12.89
CA VAL A 24 48.17 20.02 11.96
C VAL A 24 46.83 19.43 12.36
N LEU A 25 45.77 19.93 11.72
CA LEU A 25 44.51 19.24 11.68
C LEU A 25 44.84 17.96 10.93
N VAL A 26 45.05 16.87 11.67
CA VAL A 26 44.80 15.56 11.13
C VAL A 26 43.33 15.61 10.74
N MET A 27 43.06 15.97 9.48
CA MET A 27 41.81 15.59 8.86
C MET A 27 41.82 14.08 8.95
N ARG A 28 41.16 13.55 9.99
CA ARG A 28 40.52 12.26 9.87
C ARG A 28 39.78 12.37 8.55
N GLY A 29 40.24 11.62 7.54
CA GLY A 29 39.44 11.40 6.35
C GLY A 29 38.04 11.09 6.87
N ALA A 30 37.03 11.76 6.31
CA ALA A 30 35.67 11.38 6.55
C ALA A 30 35.64 9.85 6.40
N ASP A 31 35.40 9.14 7.51
CA ASP A 31 35.12 7.72 7.44
C ASP A 31 34.00 7.63 6.40
N ALA A 32 34.30 7.01 5.26
CA ALA A 32 33.28 6.68 4.29
C ALA A 32 32.30 5.81 5.07
N ALA A 33 31.18 6.39 5.49
CA ALA A 33 30.13 5.66 6.17
C ALA A 33 29.80 4.48 5.27
N THR A 34 30.15 3.27 5.71
CA THR A 34 29.96 2.05 4.94
C THR A 34 28.47 1.94 4.67
N GLU A 35 28.06 2.18 3.43
CA GLU A 35 26.65 2.17 3.06
C GLU A 35 26.07 0.80 3.40
N THR A 36 24.97 0.78 4.14
CA THR A 36 24.37 -0.46 4.60
C THR A 36 23.43 -1.00 3.52
N LEU A 37 23.51 -2.28 3.19
CA LEU A 37 22.50 -2.94 2.35
C LEU A 37 21.18 -3.05 3.13
N LEU A 38 20.16 -2.31 2.69
CA LEU A 38 18.89 -2.16 3.40
C LEU A 38 17.79 -3.10 2.92
N SER A 39 17.82 -3.50 1.64
CA SER A 39 16.71 -4.19 0.98
C SER A 39 16.72 -5.72 1.09
N GLN A 40 17.84 -6.35 1.45
CA GLN A 40 17.94 -7.81 1.43
C GLN A 40 17.01 -8.46 2.47
N GLY A 41 16.25 -9.46 2.03
CA GLY A 41 15.27 -10.19 2.83
C GLY A 41 14.08 -9.35 3.29
N ARG A 42 13.94 -8.12 2.80
CA ARG A 42 12.86 -7.22 3.20
C ARG A 42 11.55 -7.55 2.47
N PRO A 43 10.39 -7.26 3.08
CA PRO A 43 9.11 -7.41 2.40
C PRO A 43 9.07 -6.62 1.10
N ALA A 44 8.67 -7.29 0.02
CA ALA A 44 8.61 -6.70 -1.31
C ALA A 44 7.27 -7.01 -1.98
N THR A 45 6.82 -6.10 -2.84
CA THR A 45 5.60 -6.25 -3.65
C THR A 45 5.85 -5.68 -5.04
N SER A 46 5.07 -6.14 -6.02
CA SER A 46 5.13 -5.65 -7.40
C SER A 46 3.72 -5.40 -7.95
N SER A 47 3.63 -4.67 -9.05
CA SER A 47 2.37 -4.45 -9.78
C SER A 47 1.79 -5.71 -10.40
N SER A 48 2.65 -6.65 -10.77
CA SER A 48 2.27 -7.94 -11.34
C SER A 48 3.41 -8.95 -11.20
N VAL A 49 3.11 -10.20 -11.55
CA VAL A 49 4.07 -11.29 -11.69
C VAL A 49 3.80 -12.04 -12.99
N GLU A 50 4.86 -12.47 -13.68
CA GLU A 50 4.80 -13.32 -14.87
C GLU A 50 4.24 -14.71 -14.50
N SER A 51 4.64 -15.23 -13.35
CA SER A 51 4.13 -16.46 -12.75
C SER A 51 4.36 -16.46 -11.24
N ALA A 52 3.73 -17.39 -10.52
CA ALA A 52 3.81 -17.46 -9.06
C ALA A 52 5.24 -17.66 -8.52
N SER A 53 6.15 -18.27 -9.30
CA SER A 53 7.55 -18.48 -8.90
C SER A 53 8.46 -17.27 -9.13
N LEU A 54 7.97 -16.21 -9.77
CA LEU A 54 8.72 -15.01 -10.18
C LEU A 54 8.24 -13.75 -9.45
N GLY A 55 7.96 -13.92 -8.16
CA GLY A 55 7.46 -12.87 -7.27
C GLY A 55 8.47 -11.75 -7.00
N ALA A 56 8.01 -10.70 -6.32
CA ALA A 56 8.86 -9.56 -5.98
C ALA A 56 10.02 -9.95 -5.04
N ALA A 57 9.79 -10.89 -4.11
CA ALA A 57 10.78 -11.30 -3.10
C ALA A 57 12.08 -11.84 -3.71
N GLN A 58 11.97 -12.44 -4.90
CA GLN A 58 13.08 -13.03 -5.65
C GLN A 58 14.12 -11.98 -6.07
N ALA A 59 13.75 -10.71 -6.21
CA ALA A 59 14.70 -9.64 -6.49
C ALA A 59 15.39 -9.09 -5.22
N PHE A 60 15.07 -9.63 -4.03
CA PHE A 60 15.57 -9.16 -2.74
C PHE A 60 16.10 -10.29 -1.85
N ASP A 61 16.20 -11.51 -2.36
CA ASP A 61 16.62 -12.67 -1.57
C ASP A 61 18.15 -12.84 -1.52
N GLY A 62 18.90 -12.13 -2.36
CA GLY A 62 20.36 -12.20 -2.46
C GLY A 62 20.85 -13.37 -3.30
N ASN A 63 19.98 -14.01 -4.07
CA ASN A 63 20.28 -15.16 -4.91
C ASN A 63 20.20 -14.77 -6.40
N GLY A 64 21.36 -14.64 -7.04
CA GLY A 64 21.44 -14.31 -8.47
C GLY A 64 20.90 -15.36 -9.45
N GLY A 65 20.28 -16.45 -8.95
CA GLY A 65 19.58 -17.45 -9.75
C GLY A 65 18.04 -17.35 -9.69
N THR A 66 17.48 -16.47 -8.86
CA THR A 66 16.04 -16.20 -8.75
C THR A 66 15.74 -14.78 -9.23
N ARG A 67 14.57 -14.57 -9.84
CA ARG A 67 14.19 -13.25 -10.38
C ARG A 67 12.75 -12.90 -10.10
N TRP A 68 12.50 -11.61 -9.97
CA TRP A 68 11.17 -11.06 -10.24
C TRP A 68 10.96 -10.96 -11.75
N GLY A 69 9.76 -11.30 -12.21
CA GLY A 69 9.32 -11.04 -13.59
C GLY A 69 7.94 -10.40 -13.56
N SER A 70 7.75 -9.28 -14.25
CA SER A 70 6.41 -8.69 -14.42
C SER A 70 5.62 -9.39 -15.52
N LEU A 71 4.30 -9.15 -15.55
CA LEU A 71 3.47 -9.54 -16.69
C LEU A 71 4.06 -8.99 -18.00
N GLU A 72 4.11 -9.85 -19.01
CA GLU A 72 4.62 -9.53 -20.33
C GLU A 72 3.68 -8.59 -21.10
N GLY A 73 4.21 -7.82 -22.04
CA GLY A 73 3.39 -6.92 -22.88
C GLY A 73 2.70 -5.74 -22.17
N VAL A 74 2.67 -5.68 -20.84
CA VAL A 74 2.11 -4.54 -20.06
C VAL A 74 3.16 -3.54 -19.56
N ASP A 75 2.95 -2.25 -19.87
CA ASP A 75 3.60 -1.08 -19.27
C ASP A 75 2.53 -0.15 -18.68
N PRO A 76 2.80 0.61 -17.59
CA PRO A 76 3.98 0.56 -16.72
C PRO A 76 3.94 -0.61 -15.73
N GLN A 77 5.08 -0.94 -15.13
CA GLN A 77 5.19 -1.93 -14.05
C GLN A 77 6.09 -1.41 -12.93
N TRP A 78 5.93 -1.93 -11.72
CA TRP A 78 6.77 -1.56 -10.59
C TRP A 78 7.07 -2.74 -9.67
N ILE A 79 8.20 -2.64 -8.98
CA ILE A 79 8.59 -3.50 -7.86
C ILE A 79 9.09 -2.59 -6.74
N ARG A 80 8.64 -2.84 -5.51
CA ARG A 80 8.97 -2.04 -4.33
C ARG A 80 9.36 -2.89 -3.14
N VAL A 81 10.19 -2.32 -2.29
CA VAL A 81 10.64 -2.90 -1.01
C VAL A 81 10.26 -2.00 0.16
N ASP A 82 9.84 -2.59 1.27
CA ASP A 82 9.65 -1.93 2.57
C ASP A 82 10.91 -2.11 3.43
N LEU A 83 11.66 -1.02 3.65
CA LEU A 83 12.89 -1.04 4.43
C LEU A 83 12.63 -1.14 5.95
N GLY A 84 11.37 -1.00 6.39
CA GLY A 84 10.94 -1.09 7.79
C GLY A 84 11.15 0.19 8.61
N ALA A 85 11.97 1.12 8.14
CA ALA A 85 12.20 2.44 8.75
C ALA A 85 12.56 3.46 7.66
N THR A 86 12.62 4.75 8.01
CA THR A 86 13.04 5.78 7.05
C THR A 86 14.57 5.83 6.96
N TYR A 87 15.09 5.73 5.74
CA TYR A 87 16.51 5.81 5.44
C TYR A 87 16.79 6.92 4.42
N ALA A 88 17.98 7.51 4.51
CA ALA A 88 18.56 8.28 3.42
C ALA A 88 19.16 7.29 2.41
N ILE A 89 18.61 7.27 1.20
CA ILE A 89 18.98 6.34 0.12
C ILE A 89 20.09 7.00 -0.69
N THR A 90 21.22 6.31 -0.80
CA THR A 90 22.45 6.84 -1.43
C THR A 90 22.87 6.06 -2.66
N HIS A 91 22.48 4.79 -2.74
CA HIS A 91 22.86 3.90 -3.83
C HIS A 91 21.79 2.84 -4.11
N VAL A 92 21.52 2.59 -5.39
CA VAL A 92 20.69 1.46 -5.85
C VAL A 92 21.44 0.70 -6.93
N ASN A 93 21.52 -0.63 -6.78
CA ASN A 93 22.07 -1.53 -7.79
C ASN A 93 20.95 -2.41 -8.34
N LEU A 94 20.77 -2.40 -9.67
CA LEU A 94 19.79 -3.20 -10.40
C LEU A 94 20.54 -4.24 -11.21
N ALA A 95 20.23 -5.52 -11.01
CA ALA A 95 20.72 -6.59 -11.88
C ALA A 95 19.56 -7.09 -12.75
N TRP A 96 19.49 -6.62 -13.98
CA TRP A 96 18.47 -7.02 -14.95
C TRP A 96 18.74 -8.43 -15.50
N GLU A 97 17.66 -9.10 -15.86
CA GLU A 97 17.72 -10.24 -16.78
C GLU A 97 17.79 -9.73 -18.23
N ALA A 98 17.77 -10.62 -19.23
CA ALA A 98 17.65 -10.22 -20.64
C ALA A 98 16.44 -9.31 -20.90
N ALA A 99 15.35 -9.45 -20.14
CA ALA A 99 14.23 -8.50 -20.12
C ALA A 99 14.47 -7.35 -19.11
N TYR A 100 14.46 -6.11 -19.59
CA TYR A 100 14.85 -4.94 -18.79
C TYR A 100 13.97 -3.71 -19.07
N GLY A 101 14.08 -2.70 -18.19
CA GLY A 101 13.47 -1.40 -18.38
C GLY A 101 14.34 -0.46 -19.22
N LYS A 102 13.83 -0.01 -20.38
CA LYS A 102 14.48 1.06 -21.17
C LYS A 102 14.22 2.43 -20.57
N ALA A 103 13.00 2.66 -20.10
CA ALA A 103 12.64 3.87 -19.35
C ALA A 103 12.11 3.49 -17.98
N TYR A 104 12.76 3.95 -16.93
CA TYR A 104 12.36 3.68 -15.55
C TYR A 104 12.78 4.80 -14.60
N ARG A 105 12.20 4.77 -13.40
CA ARG A 105 12.51 5.67 -12.30
C ARG A 105 12.82 4.88 -11.04
N ILE A 106 13.69 5.41 -10.20
CA ILE A 106 13.81 4.99 -8.80
C ILE A 106 13.13 6.04 -7.96
N GLN A 107 12.26 5.59 -7.08
CA GLN A 107 11.44 6.49 -6.26
C GLN A 107 11.49 6.07 -4.80
N THR A 108 11.47 7.06 -3.91
CA THR A 108 11.30 6.85 -2.47
C THR A 108 9.91 7.26 -2.04
N SER A 109 9.42 6.66 -0.96
CA SER A 109 8.15 7.03 -0.35
C SER A 109 8.19 6.83 1.17
N PRO A 110 7.61 7.74 1.97
CA PRO A 110 7.44 7.54 3.40
C PRO A 110 6.32 6.55 3.73
N ASP A 111 5.30 6.43 2.87
CA ASP A 111 4.02 5.77 3.16
C ASP A 111 3.62 4.68 2.13
N GLY A 112 4.40 4.52 1.06
CA GLY A 112 4.14 3.58 -0.03
C GLY A 112 3.13 4.10 -1.06
N ASN A 113 2.64 5.34 -0.91
CA ASN A 113 1.59 5.96 -1.74
C ASN A 113 2.09 7.22 -2.46
N ALA A 114 2.75 8.12 -1.75
CA ALA A 114 3.33 9.34 -2.32
C ALA A 114 4.80 9.06 -2.70
N TRP A 115 5.11 9.15 -3.98
CA TRP A 115 6.41 8.77 -4.52
C TRP A 115 7.17 9.99 -5.03
N THR A 116 8.44 10.09 -4.65
CA THR A 116 9.37 11.12 -5.13
C THR A 116 10.44 10.46 -5.98
N ASP A 117 10.65 10.98 -7.20
CA ASP A 117 11.72 10.51 -8.07
C ASP A 117 13.08 10.90 -7.48
N ILE A 118 13.96 9.92 -7.30
CA ILE A 118 15.36 10.13 -6.93
C ILE A 118 16.33 9.78 -8.07
N TYR A 119 15.82 9.12 -9.12
CA TYR A 119 16.52 8.84 -10.37
C TYR A 119 15.51 8.59 -11.51
N SER A 120 15.89 8.90 -12.75
CA SER A 120 15.13 8.53 -13.94
C SER A 120 16.04 8.33 -15.15
N THR A 121 15.70 7.38 -16.02
CA THR A 121 16.32 7.20 -17.33
C THR A 121 15.26 6.85 -18.38
N THR A 122 15.57 7.13 -19.65
CA THR A 122 14.79 6.70 -20.83
C THR A 122 15.63 5.90 -21.83
N SER A 123 16.86 5.58 -21.47
CA SER A 123 17.86 4.97 -22.35
C SER A 123 18.57 3.79 -21.70
N GLY A 124 17.93 3.10 -20.75
CA GLY A 124 18.46 1.87 -20.17
C GLY A 124 18.77 0.84 -21.25
N ASP A 125 19.84 0.08 -21.05
CA ASP A 125 20.40 -0.92 -21.97
C ASP A 125 20.40 -2.34 -21.38
N GLY A 126 19.91 -2.50 -20.14
CA GLY A 126 19.84 -3.78 -19.43
C GLY A 126 21.11 -4.06 -18.64
N GLY A 127 21.41 -5.32 -18.37
CA GLY A 127 22.62 -5.68 -17.60
C GLY A 127 22.57 -5.19 -16.15
N THR A 128 23.65 -4.57 -15.66
CA THR A 128 23.73 -4.05 -14.29
C THR A 128 23.77 -2.54 -14.29
N ASP A 129 22.79 -1.91 -13.63
CA ASP A 129 22.80 -0.48 -13.35
C ASP A 129 23.30 -0.23 -11.93
N ASP A 130 24.34 0.59 -11.81
CA ASP A 130 24.94 0.97 -10.52
C ASP A 130 24.73 2.46 -10.23
N LEU A 131 23.61 2.77 -9.57
CA LEU A 131 23.09 4.13 -9.42
C LEU A 131 23.57 4.73 -8.09
N THR A 132 24.71 5.40 -8.12
CA THR A 132 25.34 6.03 -6.92
C THR A 132 25.01 7.53 -6.82
N GLY A 133 25.26 8.11 -5.64
CA GLY A 133 25.05 9.55 -5.42
C GLY A 133 23.58 9.96 -5.38
N LEU A 134 22.69 9.01 -5.09
CA LEU A 134 21.27 9.26 -4.96
C LEU A 134 20.98 10.14 -3.73
N SER A 135 19.96 10.97 -3.83
CA SER A 135 19.51 11.81 -2.73
C SER A 135 18.01 11.70 -2.56
N GLY A 136 17.59 11.06 -1.48
CA GLY A 136 16.20 11.04 -1.06
C GLY A 136 16.01 10.23 0.21
N THR A 137 14.93 10.50 0.92
CA THR A 137 14.56 9.77 2.13
C THR A 137 13.26 9.02 1.92
N GLY A 138 13.16 7.82 2.47
CA GLY A 138 11.92 7.06 2.45
C GLY A 138 12.02 5.77 3.25
N ARG A 139 10.85 5.22 3.56
CA ARG A 139 10.72 3.86 4.09
C ARG A 139 10.58 2.84 2.96
N TYR A 140 9.94 3.25 1.87
CA TYR A 140 9.76 2.43 0.69
C TYR A 140 10.64 2.94 -0.43
N VAL A 141 11.21 2.01 -1.19
CA VAL A 141 11.92 2.29 -2.44
C VAL A 141 11.29 1.44 -3.53
N ARG A 142 11.04 2.02 -4.71
CA ARG A 142 10.55 1.27 -5.86
C ARG A 142 11.30 1.58 -7.13
N LEU A 143 11.41 0.58 -7.98
CA LEU A 143 11.59 0.77 -9.41
C LEU A 143 10.22 0.92 -10.08
N TYR A 144 10.06 1.97 -10.88
CA TYR A 144 8.86 2.23 -11.68
C TYR A 144 9.24 2.25 -13.16
N GLY A 145 9.02 1.11 -13.82
CA GLY A 145 9.24 0.91 -15.25
C GLY A 145 8.11 1.50 -16.09
N THR A 146 8.48 2.33 -17.06
CA THR A 146 7.54 3.07 -17.93
C THR A 146 7.65 2.72 -19.40
N ALA A 147 8.78 2.15 -19.83
CA ALA A 147 8.92 1.49 -21.11
C ALA A 147 9.95 0.36 -21.02
N ARG A 148 9.62 -0.80 -21.57
CA ARG A 148 10.55 -1.93 -21.67
C ARG A 148 11.59 -1.77 -22.78
N GLY A 149 12.70 -2.47 -22.62
CA GLY A 149 13.71 -2.65 -23.65
C GLY A 149 13.47 -3.81 -24.61
N THR A 150 12.59 -4.74 -24.24
CA THR A 150 12.25 -5.93 -25.04
C THR A 150 10.73 -6.11 -25.13
N GLN A 151 10.27 -7.11 -25.88
CA GLN A 151 8.85 -7.47 -25.98
C GLN A 151 8.28 -8.15 -24.72
N TRP A 152 9.14 -8.55 -23.78
CA TRP A 152 8.79 -9.33 -22.59
C TRP A 152 8.23 -8.45 -21.45
N GLY A 153 8.38 -8.87 -20.19
CA GLY A 153 8.13 -8.04 -19.01
C GLY A 153 9.36 -7.20 -18.60
N TYR A 154 9.32 -6.69 -17.38
CA TYR A 154 10.51 -6.27 -16.64
C TYR A 154 10.99 -7.44 -15.79
N SER A 155 12.30 -7.64 -15.69
CA SER A 155 12.84 -8.80 -15.01
C SER A 155 14.15 -8.47 -14.27
N LEU A 156 14.18 -8.71 -12.97
CA LEU A 156 15.32 -8.38 -12.10
C LEU A 156 15.77 -9.61 -11.34
N TRP A 157 17.04 -9.97 -11.49
CA TRP A 157 17.72 -10.89 -10.59
C TRP A 157 17.83 -10.28 -9.20
N GLU A 158 18.25 -9.02 -9.10
CA GLU A 158 18.44 -8.34 -7.82
C GLU A 158 18.10 -6.85 -7.90
N LEU A 159 17.53 -6.30 -6.82
CA LEU A 159 17.33 -4.88 -6.56
C LEU A 159 17.90 -4.57 -5.16
N LYS A 160 19.11 -4.04 -5.14
CA LYS A 160 19.82 -3.72 -3.90
C LYS A 160 19.71 -2.23 -3.61
N VAL A 161 19.22 -1.91 -2.42
CA VAL A 161 19.09 -0.52 -1.94
C VAL A 161 20.04 -0.33 -0.78
N TYR A 162 20.89 0.68 -0.88
CA TYR A 162 21.85 1.04 0.14
C TYR A 162 21.55 2.43 0.69
N GLY A 163 21.89 2.62 1.95
CA GLY A 163 21.70 3.91 2.60
C GLY A 163 22.06 3.90 4.07
N ASN A 164 21.70 5.00 4.72
CA ASN A 164 21.97 5.27 6.12
C ASN A 164 20.67 5.60 6.87
N PRO A 165 20.56 5.30 8.18
CA PRO A 165 19.42 5.74 8.98
C PRO A 165 19.19 7.23 8.80
N ALA A 166 17.96 7.63 8.50
CA ALA A 166 17.64 9.06 8.39
C ALA A 166 17.67 9.68 9.80
N ALA A 167 18.43 10.76 9.98
CA ALA A 167 18.36 11.54 11.20
C ALA A 167 16.91 12.04 11.37
N GLY A 168 16.28 11.72 12.50
CA GLY A 168 14.91 12.16 12.79
C GLY A 168 14.81 13.69 12.79
N PRO A 169 13.61 14.26 12.57
CA PRO A 169 13.45 15.70 12.63
C PRO A 169 13.80 16.18 14.04
N SER A 170 14.88 16.95 14.14
CA SER A 170 15.14 17.77 15.32
C SER A 170 14.00 18.79 15.42
N SER A 171 13.14 18.65 16.41
CA SER A 171 12.07 19.59 16.70
C SER A 171 12.66 20.92 17.21
N SER A 172 13.05 21.78 16.28
CA SER A 172 13.24 23.21 16.59
C SER A 172 11.85 23.83 16.76
N ALA A 173 11.42 23.98 18.01
CA ALA A 173 10.24 24.75 18.38
C ALA A 173 10.36 26.19 17.84
N SER A 174 9.59 26.51 16.81
CA SER A 174 9.46 27.89 16.33
C SER A 174 8.29 28.55 17.05
N ALA A 175 8.60 29.64 17.75
CA ALA A 175 7.68 30.42 18.56
C ALA A 175 6.55 31.04 17.71
N SER A 176 5.31 30.91 18.19
CA SER A 176 4.18 31.73 17.75
C SER A 176 4.37 33.20 18.13
N PRO A 177 3.99 34.17 17.28
CA PRO A 177 3.59 35.47 17.76
C PRO A 177 2.07 35.59 17.89
N SER A 178 1.72 36.24 19.00
CA SER A 178 0.41 36.56 19.56
C SER A 178 -0.49 37.41 18.67
N VAL A 179 -1.80 37.24 18.91
CA VAL A 179 -2.96 37.99 18.42
C VAL A 179 -3.02 39.41 19.03
N SER A 180 -3.63 40.36 18.32
CA SER A 180 -4.39 41.47 18.92
C SER A 180 -5.64 41.83 18.09
N PRO A 181 -6.79 42.21 18.72
CA PRO A 181 -8.07 42.40 18.03
C PRO A 181 -8.61 43.86 18.05
N SER A 182 -9.62 44.14 17.19
CA SER A 182 -10.77 45.09 17.33
C SER A 182 -11.05 45.97 16.07
N PRO A 183 -12.24 46.63 15.91
CA PRO A 183 -13.57 46.02 15.77
C PRO A 183 -14.50 46.65 14.68
N SER A 184 -15.56 45.89 14.31
CA SER A 184 -16.98 46.23 14.02
C SER A 184 -17.49 47.10 12.82
N ARG A 185 -18.40 46.45 12.05
CA ARG A 185 -19.72 46.86 11.46
C ARG A 185 -19.72 47.89 10.30
N SER A 186 -20.57 47.85 9.26
CA SER A 186 -21.97 47.39 9.10
C SER A 186 -22.34 47.10 7.61
N ALA A 187 -23.54 46.52 7.41
CA ALA A 187 -24.10 45.92 6.18
C ALA A 187 -24.81 46.89 5.18
N SER A 188 -25.05 46.47 3.92
CA SER A 188 -26.39 46.33 3.28
C SER A 188 -26.33 45.81 1.81
N ALA A 189 -27.49 45.43 1.25
CA ALA A 189 -27.73 44.34 0.27
C ALA A 189 -27.94 44.69 -1.24
N SER A 190 -27.63 43.69 -2.10
CA SER A 190 -28.34 43.13 -3.31
C SER A 190 -28.66 43.96 -4.60
N PRO A 191 -28.99 43.34 -5.78
CA PRO A 191 -28.55 42.06 -6.41
C PRO A 191 -28.34 42.08 -7.97
N SER A 192 -27.89 40.91 -8.52
CA SER A 192 -28.10 40.34 -9.89
C SER A 192 -27.09 40.64 -11.03
N PRO A 193 -27.00 39.81 -12.12
CA PRO A 193 -26.63 38.39 -12.14
C PRO A 193 -25.56 38.04 -13.21
N SER A 194 -25.11 36.77 -13.21
CA SER A 194 -24.44 36.03 -14.29
C SER A 194 -22.97 36.34 -14.61
N ARG A 195 -22.09 35.41 -14.25
CA ARG A 195 -21.35 34.59 -15.22
C ARG A 195 -20.72 33.40 -14.51
N SER A 196 -20.97 32.24 -15.10
CA SER A 196 -20.43 30.93 -14.79
C SER A 196 -18.90 30.95 -14.71
N SER A 197 -18.37 30.85 -13.48
CA SER A 197 -17.07 30.25 -13.25
C SER A 197 -17.33 28.84 -12.76
N SER A 198 -17.11 27.85 -13.62
CA SER A 198 -16.94 26.45 -13.23
C SER A 198 -15.77 26.39 -12.25
N SER A 199 -16.08 26.51 -10.97
CA SER A 199 -15.15 26.16 -9.90
C SER A 199 -14.93 24.66 -10.01
N SER A 200 -13.75 24.26 -10.49
CA SER A 200 -13.25 22.91 -10.24
C SER A 200 -13.41 22.63 -8.74
N PRO A 201 -14.11 21.56 -8.34
CA PRO A 201 -14.25 21.26 -6.92
C PRO A 201 -12.86 21.03 -6.34
N VAL A 202 -12.58 21.68 -5.21
CA VAL A 202 -11.47 21.32 -4.33
C VAL A 202 -11.53 19.80 -4.15
N PRO A 203 -10.42 19.04 -4.35
CA PRO A 203 -10.50 17.60 -4.24
C PRO A 203 -10.94 17.23 -2.82
N GLY A 204 -12.17 16.70 -2.70
CA GLY A 204 -12.60 16.04 -1.48
C GLY A 204 -11.61 14.94 -1.13
N LYS A 205 -11.37 14.74 0.17
CA LYS A 205 -10.55 13.61 0.65
C LYS A 205 -11.11 12.31 0.08
N ASP A 206 -10.26 11.55 -0.60
CA ASP A 206 -10.64 10.28 -1.21
C ASP A 206 -10.67 9.14 -0.17
N LEU A 207 -10.98 7.90 -0.60
CA LEU A 207 -11.14 6.78 0.32
C LEU A 207 -9.83 6.39 1.02
N THR A 208 -8.66 6.82 0.50
CA THR A 208 -7.35 6.57 1.13
C THR A 208 -7.07 7.46 2.33
N ASP A 209 -7.87 8.52 2.56
CA ASP A 209 -7.82 9.27 3.82
C ASP A 209 -8.12 8.31 4.99
N PRO A 210 -7.32 8.32 6.09
CA PRO A 210 -7.46 7.35 7.16
C PRO A 210 -8.87 7.30 7.78
N ARG A 211 -9.55 8.45 7.89
CA ARG A 211 -10.92 8.50 8.42
C ARG A 211 -11.91 7.91 7.43
N LYS A 212 -11.75 8.20 6.13
CA LYS A 212 -12.60 7.60 5.08
C LYS A 212 -12.40 6.11 4.95
N LYS A 213 -11.16 5.63 5.08
CA LYS A 213 -10.84 4.20 5.09
C LYS A 213 -11.47 3.50 6.29
N ASP A 214 -11.38 4.08 7.47
CA ASP A 214 -12.05 3.56 8.66
C ASP A 214 -13.59 3.51 8.48
N ILE A 215 -14.19 4.56 7.92
CA ILE A 215 -15.62 4.57 7.55
C ILE A 215 -15.95 3.43 6.56
N ALA A 216 -15.12 3.22 5.54
CA ALA A 216 -15.30 2.14 4.58
C ALA A 216 -15.27 0.76 5.26
N MET A 217 -14.37 0.55 6.23
CA MET A 217 -14.32 -0.71 6.98
C MET A 217 -15.57 -0.92 7.83
N GLN A 218 -16.05 0.13 8.51
CA GLN A 218 -17.29 0.07 9.29
C GLN A 218 -18.52 -0.23 8.40
N LEU A 219 -18.58 0.38 7.22
CA LEU A 219 -19.66 0.14 6.25
C LEU A 219 -19.66 -1.32 5.76
N VAL A 220 -18.50 -1.86 5.38
CA VAL A 220 -18.37 -3.28 4.99
C VAL A 220 -18.75 -4.18 6.16
N SER A 221 -18.21 -3.95 7.36
CA SER A 221 -18.50 -4.80 8.52
C SER A 221 -19.98 -4.76 8.94
N SER A 222 -20.70 -3.67 8.69
CA SER A 222 -22.15 -3.65 8.91
C SER A 222 -22.90 -4.63 8.01
N ALA A 223 -22.39 -4.89 6.81
CA ALA A 223 -22.96 -5.86 5.87
C ALA A 223 -22.46 -7.29 6.10
N GLU A 224 -21.20 -7.46 6.49
CA GLU A 224 -20.63 -8.80 6.72
C GLU A 224 -20.95 -9.34 8.12
N ASN A 225 -21.16 -8.46 9.12
CA ASN A 225 -21.18 -8.86 10.54
C ASN A 225 -22.22 -8.11 11.38
N SER A 226 -23.11 -7.33 10.77
CA SER A 226 -24.10 -6.49 11.48
C SER A 226 -23.49 -5.64 12.61
N SER A 227 -22.26 -5.17 12.43
CA SER A 227 -21.51 -4.41 13.44
C SER A 227 -20.63 -3.34 12.80
N LEU A 228 -20.41 -2.23 13.50
CA LEU A 228 -19.41 -1.24 13.11
C LEU A 228 -18.02 -1.55 13.69
N ASP A 229 -17.93 -2.45 14.68
CA ASP A 229 -16.65 -2.88 15.24
C ASP A 229 -15.98 -3.91 14.32
N TRP A 230 -15.47 -3.41 13.20
CA TRP A 230 -14.79 -4.23 12.19
C TRP A 230 -13.52 -4.88 12.73
N LYS A 231 -12.89 -4.31 13.76
CA LYS A 231 -11.69 -4.88 14.39
C LYS A 231 -12.01 -6.11 15.24
N ALA A 232 -13.24 -6.25 15.73
CA ALA A 232 -13.66 -7.50 16.38
C ALA A 232 -13.61 -8.71 15.43
N GLN A 233 -13.53 -8.49 14.12
CA GLN A 233 -13.56 -9.53 13.09
C GLN A 233 -12.20 -10.13 12.77
N TYR A 234 -11.09 -9.59 13.27
CA TYR A 234 -9.77 -10.23 13.08
C TYR A 234 -9.76 -11.70 13.54
N LYS A 235 -10.54 -12.02 14.58
CA LYS A 235 -10.69 -13.38 15.14
C LYS A 235 -11.82 -14.20 14.53
N TYR A 236 -12.66 -13.61 13.67
CA TYR A 236 -13.75 -14.32 13.01
C TYR A 236 -13.17 -15.46 12.17
N ILE A 237 -13.79 -16.64 12.27
CA ILE A 237 -13.50 -17.80 11.44
C ILE A 237 -14.64 -18.80 11.59
N GLU A 238 -15.23 -19.20 10.47
CA GLU A 238 -16.35 -20.14 10.37
C GLU A 238 -16.40 -20.70 8.95
N ASP A 239 -16.82 -21.95 8.80
CA ASP A 239 -17.29 -22.45 7.50
C ASP A 239 -18.79 -22.22 7.45
N ILE A 240 -19.21 -21.34 6.55
CA ILE A 240 -20.61 -20.92 6.41
C ILE A 240 -21.39 -21.82 5.43
N GLY A 241 -20.76 -22.87 4.89
CA GLY A 241 -21.42 -23.87 4.05
C GLY A 241 -21.69 -23.41 2.61
N ASP A 242 -20.92 -22.44 2.11
CA ASP A 242 -21.07 -21.85 0.77
C ASP A 242 -20.06 -22.40 -0.26
N GLY A 243 -19.33 -23.45 0.11
CA GLY A 243 -18.36 -24.10 -0.77
C GLY A 243 -16.98 -23.41 -0.84
N ARG A 244 -16.70 -22.44 0.04
CA ARG A 244 -15.36 -21.80 0.15
C ARG A 244 -14.50 -22.36 1.29
N GLY A 245 -15.04 -23.29 2.08
CA GLY A 245 -14.43 -23.80 3.31
C GLY A 245 -14.47 -22.74 4.41
N TYR A 246 -13.44 -22.69 5.26
CA TYR A 246 -13.37 -21.64 6.28
C TYR A 246 -13.32 -20.25 5.64
N THR A 247 -14.18 -19.36 6.11
CA THR A 247 -14.18 -17.91 5.88
C THR A 247 -13.77 -17.20 7.16
N ALA A 248 -12.80 -16.29 7.11
CA ALA A 248 -12.19 -15.73 8.31
C ALA A 248 -11.71 -14.27 8.18
N GLY A 249 -11.52 -13.61 9.31
CA GLY A 249 -10.90 -12.29 9.39
C GLY A 249 -11.79 -11.14 8.90
N ILE A 250 -11.16 -9.97 8.75
CA ILE A 250 -11.85 -8.67 8.55
C ILE A 250 -12.57 -8.50 7.21
N ILE A 251 -12.33 -9.38 6.24
CA ILE A 251 -12.96 -9.35 4.92
C ILE A 251 -13.37 -10.74 4.40
N GLY A 252 -13.35 -11.76 5.27
CA GLY A 252 -13.73 -13.12 4.88
C GLY A 252 -12.71 -13.81 3.95
N PHE A 253 -11.45 -13.86 4.35
CA PHE A 253 -10.43 -14.69 3.69
C PHE A 253 -10.87 -16.14 3.69
N CYS A 254 -10.82 -16.85 2.55
CA CYS A 254 -11.30 -18.24 2.51
C CYS A 254 -10.20 -19.27 2.24
N SER A 255 -10.29 -20.44 2.89
CA SER A 255 -9.32 -21.53 2.67
C SER A 255 -9.37 -22.08 1.25
N GLY A 256 -10.55 -22.03 0.61
CA GLY A 256 -10.76 -22.53 -0.75
C GLY A 256 -10.43 -21.56 -1.86
N THR A 257 -10.22 -20.26 -1.57
CA THR A 257 -9.99 -19.22 -2.61
C THR A 257 -8.56 -18.71 -2.69
N GLY A 258 -7.67 -19.23 -1.85
CA GLY A 258 -6.22 -18.97 -1.88
C GLY A 258 -5.78 -17.74 -1.09
N ASP A 259 -6.64 -16.75 -0.88
CA ASP A 259 -6.37 -15.55 -0.10
C ASP A 259 -6.09 -15.83 1.39
N MET A 260 -6.74 -16.83 1.99
CA MET A 260 -6.39 -17.27 3.36
C MET A 260 -4.98 -17.90 3.41
N LEU A 261 -4.62 -18.67 2.39
CA LEU A 261 -3.28 -19.26 2.29
C LEU A 261 -2.23 -18.15 2.17
N GLU A 262 -2.44 -17.20 1.27
CA GLU A 262 -1.55 -16.05 1.05
C GLU A 262 -1.37 -15.22 2.34
N LEU A 263 -2.46 -15.00 3.08
CA LEU A 263 -2.42 -14.34 4.38
C LEU A 263 -1.57 -15.10 5.41
N VAL A 264 -1.76 -16.41 5.53
CA VAL A 264 -0.99 -17.22 6.50
C VAL A 264 0.48 -17.33 6.08
N GLU A 265 0.78 -17.35 4.78
CA GLU A 265 2.14 -17.28 4.27
C GLU A 265 2.79 -15.93 4.61
N LEU A 266 2.11 -14.81 4.38
CA LEU A 266 2.58 -13.48 4.75
C LEU A 266 2.84 -13.37 6.26
N TYR A 267 1.92 -13.87 7.08
CA TYR A 267 2.10 -13.88 8.53
C TYR A 267 3.31 -14.75 8.95
N THR A 268 3.51 -15.90 8.29
CA THR A 268 4.65 -16.78 8.55
C THR A 268 5.99 -16.20 8.11
N GLN A 269 6.00 -15.41 7.04
CA GLN A 269 7.19 -14.66 6.65
C GLN A 269 7.56 -13.60 7.70
N ARG A 270 6.57 -12.92 8.30
CA ARG A 270 6.80 -11.88 9.32
C ARG A 270 7.16 -12.46 10.68
N VAL A 271 6.51 -13.58 11.05
CA VAL A 271 6.69 -14.27 12.32
C VAL A 271 6.92 -15.75 12.04
N PRO A 272 8.17 -16.15 11.73
CA PRO A 272 8.51 -17.56 11.51
C PRO A 272 8.14 -18.41 12.73
N GLY A 273 7.48 -19.55 12.50
CA GLY A 273 7.06 -20.47 13.58
C GLY A 273 5.83 -20.01 14.37
N ASN A 274 5.07 -19.02 13.89
CA ASN A 274 3.79 -18.65 14.51
C ASN A 274 2.79 -19.83 14.55
N VAL A 275 1.73 -19.66 15.34
CA VAL A 275 0.72 -20.71 15.60
C VAL A 275 -0.02 -21.21 14.36
N LEU A 276 -0.04 -20.44 13.27
CA LEU A 276 -0.67 -20.81 12.00
C LEU A 276 0.29 -21.49 11.00
N ALA A 277 1.61 -21.30 11.15
CA ALA A 277 2.61 -21.79 10.21
C ALA A 277 2.52 -23.31 9.95
N ARG A 278 2.17 -24.09 10.99
CA ARG A 278 2.01 -25.55 10.89
C ARG A 278 0.88 -25.98 9.94
N PHE A 279 -0.07 -25.11 9.63
CA PHE A 279 -1.20 -25.41 8.77
C PHE A 279 -0.94 -25.11 7.29
N LEU A 280 0.18 -24.47 6.94
CA LEU A 280 0.52 -24.13 5.55
C LEU A 280 0.47 -25.32 4.58
N PRO A 281 0.99 -26.52 4.91
CA PRO A 281 0.86 -27.68 4.02
C PRO A 281 -0.59 -28.09 3.76
N ALA A 282 -1.45 -28.04 4.80
CA ALA A 282 -2.87 -28.35 4.67
C ALA A 282 -3.60 -27.27 3.86
N LEU A 283 -3.37 -25.99 4.15
CA LEU A 283 -3.92 -24.86 3.41
C LEU A 283 -3.58 -24.94 1.91
N ARG A 284 -2.34 -25.30 1.55
CA ARG A 284 -1.95 -25.53 0.14
C ARG A 284 -2.69 -26.69 -0.51
N THR A 285 -3.00 -27.72 0.27
CA THR A 285 -3.68 -28.93 -0.23
C THR A 285 -5.17 -28.69 -0.44
N VAL A 286 -5.83 -27.95 0.46
CA VAL A 286 -7.27 -27.69 0.38
C VAL A 286 -7.63 -26.50 -0.50
N ASN A 287 -6.65 -25.64 -0.87
CA ASN A 287 -6.87 -24.50 -1.75
C ASN A 287 -7.54 -24.94 -3.07
N GLY A 288 -8.59 -24.22 -3.47
CA GLY A 288 -9.48 -24.59 -4.59
C GLY A 288 -10.63 -25.52 -4.21
N THR A 289 -10.80 -25.88 -2.93
CA THR A 289 -11.88 -26.73 -2.41
C THR A 289 -12.42 -26.19 -1.09
N ASP A 290 -13.57 -26.70 -0.64
CA ASP A 290 -14.14 -26.44 0.70
C ASP A 290 -13.63 -27.40 1.79
N SER A 291 -12.61 -28.21 1.48
CA SER A 291 -12.13 -29.26 2.39
C SER A 291 -11.47 -28.69 3.65
N HIS A 292 -11.72 -29.37 4.78
CA HIS A 292 -11.05 -29.11 6.06
C HIS A 292 -9.90 -30.09 6.38
N ALA A 293 -9.51 -30.92 5.43
CA ALA A 293 -8.49 -31.95 5.63
C ALA A 293 -7.15 -31.35 6.11
N GLY A 294 -6.67 -31.80 7.27
CA GLY A 294 -5.42 -31.33 7.87
C GLY A 294 -5.49 -29.99 8.60
N LEU A 295 -6.69 -29.40 8.74
CA LEU A 295 -6.93 -28.15 9.49
C LEU A 295 -7.43 -28.39 10.92
N ASP A 296 -7.16 -29.57 11.50
CA ASP A 296 -7.53 -29.88 12.88
C ASP A 296 -6.90 -28.91 13.89
N GLY A 297 -7.75 -28.20 14.64
CA GLY A 297 -7.31 -27.16 15.57
C GLY A 297 -6.93 -25.83 14.92
N PHE A 298 -7.27 -25.60 13.65
CA PHE A 298 -7.02 -24.34 12.94
C PHE A 298 -7.84 -23.18 13.53
N VAL A 299 -9.13 -23.38 13.80
CA VAL A 299 -10.03 -22.37 14.40
C VAL A 299 -9.49 -21.76 15.71
N PRO A 300 -9.11 -22.56 16.74
CA PRO A 300 -8.53 -21.98 17.96
C PRO A 300 -7.15 -21.35 17.71
N ALA A 301 -6.35 -21.87 16.78
CA ALA A 301 -5.06 -21.26 16.43
C ALA A 301 -5.26 -19.90 15.74
N TRP A 302 -6.27 -19.75 14.88
CA TRP A 302 -6.65 -18.49 14.25
C TRP A 302 -7.04 -17.45 15.27
N ARG A 303 -7.91 -17.81 16.21
CA ARG A 303 -8.33 -16.92 17.31
C ARG A 303 -7.16 -16.51 18.20
N THR A 304 -6.18 -17.40 18.40
CA THR A 304 -4.95 -17.08 19.13
C THR A 304 -4.10 -16.09 18.33
N ALA A 305 -3.89 -16.36 17.03
CA ALA A 305 -3.14 -15.47 16.14
C ALA A 305 -3.78 -14.08 16.03
N ALA A 306 -5.11 -13.96 16.10
CA ALA A 306 -5.83 -12.68 16.06
C ALA A 306 -5.50 -11.72 17.23
N SER A 307 -4.82 -12.22 18.27
CA SER A 307 -4.27 -11.38 19.35
C SER A 307 -2.86 -10.86 19.04
N ASP A 308 -2.19 -11.37 18.01
CA ASP A 308 -0.88 -10.92 17.56
C ASP A 308 -1.01 -9.68 16.66
N PRO A 309 -0.37 -8.54 17.01
CA PRO A 309 -0.32 -7.35 16.16
C PRO A 309 0.23 -7.61 14.75
N GLN A 310 1.14 -8.57 14.56
CA GLN A 310 1.68 -8.91 13.24
C GLN A 310 0.65 -9.65 12.37
N PHE A 311 -0.22 -10.47 12.96
CA PHE A 311 -1.28 -11.15 12.21
C PHE A 311 -2.41 -10.18 11.84
N THR A 312 -2.84 -9.32 12.76
CA THR A 312 -3.83 -8.27 12.45
C THR A 312 -3.29 -7.33 11.36
N ARG A 313 -2.00 -6.99 11.42
CA ARG A 313 -1.34 -6.22 10.36
C ARG A 313 -1.24 -6.97 9.04
N ALA A 314 -1.00 -8.28 9.06
CA ALA A 314 -1.01 -9.10 7.84
C ALA A 314 -2.41 -9.11 7.20
N GLN A 315 -3.48 -9.23 7.98
CA GLN A 315 -4.86 -9.11 7.47
C GLN A 315 -5.12 -7.73 6.84
N ASP A 316 -4.68 -6.65 7.48
CA ASP A 316 -4.82 -5.30 6.93
C ASP A 316 -4.10 -5.14 5.59
N ASP A 317 -2.85 -5.60 5.51
CA ASP A 317 -2.03 -5.46 4.32
C ASP A 317 -2.56 -6.34 3.17
N GLU A 318 -3.13 -7.51 3.48
CA GLU A 318 -3.70 -8.42 2.50
C GLU A 318 -5.04 -7.92 1.94
N ARG A 319 -5.92 -7.42 2.82
CA ARG A 319 -7.11 -6.63 2.42
C ARG A 319 -6.71 -5.51 1.48
N ASP A 320 -5.67 -4.77 1.85
CA ASP A 320 -5.22 -3.63 1.08
C ASP A 320 -4.69 -4.03 -0.29
N ARG A 321 -3.90 -5.09 -0.36
CA ARG A 321 -3.28 -5.60 -1.57
C ARG A 321 -4.30 -6.10 -2.59
N VAL A 322 -5.24 -6.93 -2.16
CA VAL A 322 -6.13 -7.67 -3.07
C VAL A 322 -7.42 -6.90 -3.37
N TYR A 323 -7.94 -6.14 -2.40
CA TYR A 323 -9.28 -5.57 -2.49
C TYR A 323 -9.25 -4.04 -2.51
N PHE A 324 -8.71 -3.42 -1.45
CA PHE A 324 -8.83 -1.97 -1.26
C PHE A 324 -8.04 -1.16 -2.31
N ASN A 325 -6.74 -1.44 -2.47
CA ASN A 325 -5.92 -0.64 -3.38
C ASN A 325 -6.36 -0.80 -4.85
N PRO A 326 -6.62 -2.03 -5.38
CA PRO A 326 -7.06 -2.18 -6.76
C PRO A 326 -8.40 -1.50 -7.04
N SER A 327 -9.38 -1.63 -6.14
CA SER A 327 -10.71 -1.01 -6.32
C SER A 327 -10.65 0.51 -6.26
N VAL A 328 -9.92 1.08 -5.29
CA VAL A 328 -9.75 2.53 -5.17
C VAL A 328 -8.97 3.09 -6.36
N GLN A 329 -7.92 2.41 -6.81
CA GLN A 329 -7.17 2.81 -8.00
C GLN A 329 -8.05 2.79 -9.25
N GLN A 330 -8.84 1.73 -9.44
CA GLN A 330 -9.75 1.63 -10.59
C GLN A 330 -10.85 2.68 -10.54
N ALA A 331 -11.41 2.97 -9.38
CA ALA A 331 -12.40 4.03 -9.20
C ALA A 331 -11.82 5.42 -9.48
N LYS A 332 -10.58 5.69 -9.06
CA LYS A 332 -9.86 6.92 -9.41
C LYS A 332 -9.62 7.03 -10.92
N ALA A 333 -9.26 5.94 -11.58
CA ALA A 333 -9.11 5.90 -13.04
C ALA A 333 -10.44 6.18 -13.79
N ASP A 334 -11.57 5.82 -13.18
CA ASP A 334 -12.91 6.17 -13.67
C ASP A 334 -13.35 7.58 -13.27
N GLY A 335 -12.55 8.32 -12.50
CA GLY A 335 -12.86 9.67 -12.05
C GLY A 335 -13.89 9.74 -10.93
N LEU A 336 -14.03 8.67 -10.13
CA LEU A 336 -14.99 8.57 -9.05
C LEU A 336 -14.46 9.17 -7.74
N ARG A 337 -15.34 9.86 -7.02
CA ARG A 337 -15.10 10.36 -5.66
C ARG A 337 -15.22 9.24 -4.62
N ALA A 338 -15.06 9.59 -3.34
CA ALA A 338 -14.94 8.61 -2.24
C ALA A 338 -16.12 7.62 -2.17
N LEU A 339 -17.36 8.04 -2.45
CA LEU A 339 -18.51 7.14 -2.51
C LEU A 339 -18.36 6.10 -3.63
N GLY A 340 -17.96 6.52 -4.84
CA GLY A 340 -17.75 5.58 -5.94
C GLY A 340 -16.57 4.63 -5.69
N GLN A 341 -15.51 5.12 -5.04
CA GLN A 341 -14.41 4.28 -4.55
C GLN A 341 -14.89 3.26 -3.53
N PHE A 342 -15.74 3.65 -2.58
CA PHE A 342 -16.33 2.73 -1.61
C PHE A 342 -17.24 1.69 -2.30
N ILE A 343 -18.07 2.11 -3.26
CA ILE A 343 -18.93 1.21 -4.03
C ILE A 343 -18.10 0.14 -4.76
N TYR A 344 -16.95 0.52 -5.34
CA TYR A 344 -16.03 -0.43 -5.96
C TYR A 344 -15.38 -1.36 -4.93
N TYR A 345 -14.95 -0.81 -3.79
CA TYR A 345 -14.34 -1.59 -2.72
C TYR A 345 -15.30 -2.64 -2.16
N ASP A 346 -16.53 -2.24 -1.85
CA ASP A 346 -17.55 -3.14 -1.33
C ASP A 346 -17.94 -4.22 -2.36
N ALA A 347 -17.94 -3.87 -3.66
CA ALA A 347 -18.19 -4.83 -4.73
C ALA A 347 -17.05 -5.85 -4.86
N ILE A 348 -15.77 -5.44 -4.83
CA ILE A 348 -14.66 -6.39 -4.94
C ILE A 348 -14.51 -7.28 -3.70
N VAL A 349 -14.89 -6.80 -2.51
CA VAL A 349 -14.93 -7.64 -1.29
C VAL A 349 -15.91 -8.79 -1.46
N MET A 350 -17.14 -8.50 -1.92
CA MET A 350 -18.19 -9.51 -2.08
C MET A 350 -17.98 -10.42 -3.29
N HIS A 351 -17.59 -9.86 -4.43
CA HIS A 351 -17.58 -10.56 -5.71
C HIS A 351 -16.17 -11.01 -6.15
N GLY A 352 -15.15 -10.66 -5.36
CA GLY A 352 -13.76 -10.91 -5.68
C GLY A 352 -13.25 -10.12 -6.90
N PRO A 353 -11.91 -10.13 -7.10
CA PRO A 353 -11.31 -9.67 -8.34
C PRO A 353 -11.67 -10.58 -9.53
N GLY A 354 -11.40 -10.13 -10.75
CA GLY A 354 -11.57 -10.92 -11.97
C GLY A 354 -12.58 -10.35 -12.95
N ASN A 355 -12.76 -11.03 -14.08
CA ASN A 355 -13.54 -10.56 -15.24
C ASN A 355 -14.74 -11.45 -15.59
N SER A 356 -15.10 -12.41 -14.72
CA SER A 356 -16.35 -13.17 -14.89
C SER A 356 -17.55 -12.22 -14.79
N GLY A 357 -18.72 -12.64 -15.29
CA GLY A 357 -19.93 -11.80 -15.27
C GLY A 357 -20.36 -11.33 -13.88
N VAL A 358 -20.01 -12.09 -12.84
CA VAL A 358 -20.35 -11.79 -11.44
C VAL A 358 -19.19 -11.21 -10.65
N SER A 359 -17.95 -11.30 -11.14
CA SER A 359 -16.77 -10.68 -10.50
C SER A 359 -16.77 -9.15 -10.67
N PHE A 360 -15.98 -8.44 -9.86
CA PHE A 360 -15.86 -6.98 -9.90
C PHE A 360 -15.64 -6.40 -11.30
N GLY A 361 -14.72 -6.98 -12.09
CA GLY A 361 -14.42 -6.51 -13.44
C GLY A 361 -15.58 -6.70 -14.42
N GLY A 362 -16.36 -7.78 -14.28
CA GLY A 362 -17.57 -8.01 -15.07
C GLY A 362 -18.69 -7.03 -14.71
N ILE A 363 -18.91 -6.78 -13.41
CA ILE A 363 -19.88 -5.78 -12.93
C ILE A 363 -19.52 -4.40 -13.48
N ARG A 364 -18.24 -4.00 -13.39
CA ARG A 364 -17.74 -2.74 -13.95
C ARG A 364 -17.97 -2.67 -15.47
N LYS A 365 -17.67 -3.75 -16.20
CA LYS A 365 -17.90 -3.83 -17.65
C LYS A 365 -19.38 -3.67 -18.00
N ALA A 366 -20.28 -4.29 -17.25
CA ALA A 366 -21.73 -4.15 -17.43
C ALA A 366 -22.21 -2.72 -17.15
N ALA A 367 -21.63 -2.03 -16.16
CA ALA A 367 -21.89 -0.63 -15.87
C ALA A 367 -21.45 0.30 -17.02
N LEU A 368 -20.22 0.10 -17.51
CA LEU A 368 -19.62 0.87 -18.62
C LEU A 368 -20.41 0.74 -19.92
N ALA A 369 -21.08 -0.40 -20.14
CA ALA A 369 -21.96 -0.59 -21.29
C ALA A 369 -23.24 0.26 -21.23
N LYS A 370 -23.62 0.72 -20.02
CA LYS A 370 -24.85 1.50 -19.78
C LYS A 370 -24.60 2.98 -19.57
N ALA A 371 -23.48 3.36 -18.95
CA ALA A 371 -23.16 4.74 -18.63
C ALA A 371 -21.65 5.00 -18.72
N LYS A 372 -21.29 6.18 -19.21
CA LYS A 372 -19.89 6.64 -19.20
C LYS A 372 -19.51 7.06 -17.78
N PRO A 373 -18.30 6.72 -17.30
CA PRO A 373 -17.79 7.22 -16.04
C PRO A 373 -17.32 8.68 -16.19
N PRO A 374 -17.11 9.42 -15.07
CA PRO A 374 -16.60 10.79 -15.10
C PRO A 374 -15.31 10.99 -15.91
N ALA A 375 -14.37 10.06 -15.85
CA ALA A 375 -13.13 10.13 -16.64
C ALA A 375 -13.37 10.09 -18.16
N GLN A 376 -14.55 9.67 -18.61
CA GLN A 376 -14.99 9.67 -20.01
C GLN A 376 -16.06 10.75 -20.30
N GLY A 377 -16.20 11.73 -19.41
CA GLY A 377 -17.16 12.83 -19.53
C GLY A 377 -18.60 12.48 -19.17
N GLY A 378 -18.83 11.35 -18.49
CA GLY A 378 -20.17 10.99 -17.99
C GLY A 378 -20.49 11.61 -16.63
N ASP A 379 -21.78 11.64 -16.28
CA ASP A 379 -22.23 12.05 -14.96
C ASP A 379 -22.00 10.94 -13.93
N GLU A 380 -21.38 11.28 -12.80
CA GLU A 380 -21.01 10.31 -11.76
C GLU A 380 -22.23 9.61 -11.17
N ALA A 381 -23.34 10.33 -10.93
CA ALA A 381 -24.54 9.73 -10.36
C ALA A 381 -25.13 8.67 -11.29
N THR A 382 -25.21 9.01 -12.58
CA THR A 382 -25.68 8.14 -13.65
C THR A 382 -24.81 6.89 -13.75
N TYR A 383 -23.48 7.06 -13.72
CA TYR A 383 -22.54 5.94 -13.74
C TYR A 383 -22.70 5.03 -12.52
N LEU A 384 -22.75 5.60 -11.31
CA LEU A 384 -22.86 4.82 -10.08
C LEU A 384 -24.21 4.11 -9.97
N HIS A 385 -25.32 4.69 -10.46
CA HIS A 385 -26.58 3.97 -10.57
C HIS A 385 -26.48 2.77 -11.52
N ALA A 386 -25.87 2.94 -12.69
CA ALA A 386 -25.64 1.83 -13.62
C ALA A 386 -24.75 0.72 -13.02
N PHE A 387 -23.74 1.10 -12.24
CA PHE A 387 -22.88 0.16 -11.52
C PHE A 387 -23.64 -0.60 -10.43
N LEU A 388 -24.40 0.10 -9.58
CA LEU A 388 -25.20 -0.53 -8.53
C LEU A 388 -26.29 -1.45 -9.11
N ASP A 389 -26.91 -1.08 -10.22
CA ASP A 389 -27.88 -1.94 -10.91
C ASP A 389 -27.21 -3.21 -11.46
N ALA A 390 -26.01 -3.10 -12.05
CA ALA A 390 -25.23 -4.26 -12.50
C ALA A 390 -24.81 -5.16 -11.33
N ARG A 391 -24.42 -4.55 -10.21
CA ARG A 391 -24.05 -5.27 -8.99
C ARG A 391 -25.24 -6.02 -8.40
N VAL A 392 -26.40 -5.38 -8.25
CA VAL A 392 -27.63 -6.03 -7.76
C VAL A 392 -28.02 -7.21 -8.65
N ALA A 393 -27.82 -7.09 -9.97
CA ALA A 393 -28.03 -8.22 -10.88
C ALA A 393 -27.08 -9.39 -10.61
N ALA A 394 -25.78 -9.12 -10.36
CA ALA A 394 -24.80 -10.15 -10.00
C ALA A 394 -25.08 -10.78 -8.62
N MET A 395 -25.47 -9.98 -7.62
CA MET A 395 -25.86 -10.50 -6.30
C MET A 395 -27.04 -11.48 -6.39
N LYS A 396 -28.03 -11.19 -7.24
CA LYS A 396 -29.22 -12.04 -7.42
C LYS A 396 -28.95 -13.36 -8.17
N THR A 397 -27.77 -13.55 -8.75
CA THR A 397 -27.42 -14.85 -9.37
C THR A 397 -26.89 -15.87 -8.37
N GLU A 398 -26.60 -15.46 -7.14
CA GLU A 398 -26.10 -16.31 -6.06
C GLU A 398 -27.11 -16.29 -4.91
N GLU A 399 -27.69 -17.43 -4.56
CA GLU A 399 -28.76 -17.51 -3.53
C GLU A 399 -28.31 -16.93 -2.18
N ALA A 400 -27.05 -17.18 -1.81
CA ALA A 400 -26.39 -16.65 -0.63
C ALA A 400 -26.28 -15.11 -0.61
N HIS A 401 -26.42 -14.43 -1.75
CA HIS A 401 -26.28 -12.98 -1.89
C HIS A 401 -27.59 -12.30 -2.33
N SER A 402 -28.74 -12.96 -2.20
CA SER A 402 -30.02 -12.43 -2.66
C SER A 402 -30.51 -11.17 -1.92
N ASP A 403 -30.09 -10.98 -0.66
CA ASP A 403 -30.32 -9.72 0.07
C ASP A 403 -29.40 -8.62 -0.47
N THR A 404 -30.01 -7.54 -0.94
CA THR A 404 -29.33 -6.43 -1.63
C THR A 404 -29.34 -5.14 -0.79
N SER A 405 -29.66 -5.22 0.50
CA SER A 405 -29.78 -4.07 1.42
C SER A 405 -28.48 -3.26 1.55
N ARG A 406 -27.31 -3.91 1.48
CA ARG A 406 -26.00 -3.21 1.42
C ARG A 406 -25.90 -2.24 0.24
N VAL A 407 -26.64 -2.49 -0.84
CA VAL A 407 -26.79 -1.58 -1.97
C VAL A 407 -28.00 -0.67 -1.76
N ASP A 408 -29.19 -1.24 -1.64
CA ASP A 408 -30.46 -0.50 -1.76
C ASP A 408 -30.72 0.45 -0.59
N THR A 409 -30.40 0.03 0.63
CA THR A 409 -30.65 0.80 1.86
C THR A 409 -29.38 1.41 2.47
N ALA A 410 -28.25 1.35 1.74
CA ALA A 410 -27.00 2.01 2.12
C ALA A 410 -26.36 2.78 0.96
N GLN A 411 -25.67 2.11 0.02
CA GLN A 411 -24.94 2.80 -1.06
C GLN A 411 -25.85 3.69 -1.91
N ARG A 412 -27.05 3.20 -2.25
CA ARG A 412 -28.02 3.97 -3.04
C ARG A 412 -28.61 5.13 -2.23
N VAL A 413 -28.73 5.00 -0.91
CA VAL A 413 -29.12 6.11 -0.03
C VAL A 413 -28.07 7.22 -0.06
N PHE A 414 -26.78 6.88 0.08
CA PHE A 414 -25.70 7.88 0.01
C PHE A 414 -25.63 8.56 -1.36
N LEU A 415 -25.83 7.77 -2.43
CA LEU A 415 -25.84 8.26 -3.81
C LEU A 415 -27.03 9.21 -4.07
N ASN A 416 -28.24 8.83 -3.65
CA ASN A 416 -29.44 9.65 -3.79
C ASN A 416 -29.32 10.96 -3.01
N ASN A 417 -28.64 10.94 -1.86
CA ASN A 417 -28.34 12.13 -1.06
C ASN A 417 -27.19 12.97 -1.64
N ARG A 418 -26.63 12.58 -2.80
CA ARG A 418 -25.49 13.23 -3.45
C ARG A 418 -24.26 13.36 -2.56
N ASN A 419 -24.08 12.44 -1.60
CA ASN A 419 -22.95 12.40 -0.70
C ASN A 419 -21.75 11.69 -1.35
N PHE A 420 -21.29 12.22 -2.49
CA PHE A 420 -20.24 11.60 -3.30
C PHE A 420 -18.88 11.54 -2.60
N ASP A 421 -18.65 12.40 -1.61
CA ASP A 421 -17.44 12.41 -0.82
C ASP A 421 -17.54 11.51 0.41
N LEU A 422 -18.68 10.82 0.63
CA LEU A 422 -18.90 9.90 1.76
C LEU A 422 -18.67 10.59 3.12
N ASN A 423 -19.13 11.84 3.26
CA ASN A 423 -18.97 12.64 4.46
C ASN A 423 -19.98 12.23 5.53
N PRO A 424 -19.56 12.02 6.78
CA PRO A 424 -20.47 11.94 7.90
C PRO A 424 -21.28 13.24 8.09
N PRO A 425 -22.47 13.18 8.71
CA PRO A 425 -23.09 11.98 9.27
C PRO A 425 -23.60 11.01 8.19
N LEU A 426 -23.40 9.72 8.42
CA LEU A 426 -23.92 8.64 7.57
C LEU A 426 -24.96 7.86 8.36
N SER A 427 -26.11 7.58 7.75
CA SER A 427 -27.13 6.69 8.31
C SER A 427 -27.63 5.77 7.21
N TRP A 428 -27.72 4.47 7.50
CA TRP A 428 -28.14 3.46 6.55
C TRP A 428 -28.77 2.26 7.26
N LYS A 429 -29.26 1.30 6.47
CA LYS A 429 -29.70 0.00 6.97
C LYS A 429 -29.08 -1.14 6.16
N VAL A 430 -28.79 -2.24 6.82
CA VAL A 430 -28.45 -3.54 6.21
C VAL A 430 -29.23 -4.60 6.97
N TYR A 431 -29.88 -5.53 6.26
CA TYR A 431 -30.76 -6.56 6.85
C TYR A 431 -31.90 -6.01 7.74
N GLY A 432 -32.26 -4.74 7.56
CA GLY A 432 -33.24 -4.03 8.38
C GLY A 432 -32.64 -3.29 9.59
N ASP A 433 -31.43 -3.62 10.01
CA ASP A 433 -30.76 -3.03 11.17
C ASP A 433 -30.23 -1.62 10.85
N PRO A 434 -30.52 -0.61 11.70
CA PRO A 434 -30.04 0.75 11.49
C PRO A 434 -28.61 0.94 12.00
N PHE A 435 -27.79 1.61 11.19
CA PHE A 435 -26.42 2.01 11.54
C PHE A 435 -26.24 3.51 11.36
N THR A 436 -25.34 4.11 12.13
CA THR A 436 -24.98 5.53 11.99
C THR A 436 -23.52 5.78 12.34
N ILE A 437 -22.85 6.61 11.53
CA ILE A 437 -21.54 7.20 11.84
C ILE A 437 -21.74 8.70 11.99
N PRO A 438 -21.45 9.29 13.18
CA PRO A 438 -21.62 10.72 13.41
C PRO A 438 -20.55 11.56 12.69
N ALA A 439 -20.82 12.87 12.60
CA ALA A 439 -19.97 13.91 11.99
C ALA A 439 -18.50 13.85 12.46
#